data_AF-A0AAD7NJA6-F1
#
_entry.id   AF-A0AAD7NJA6-F1
#
_cell.length_a   1.000
_cell.length_b   1.000
_cell.length_c   1.000
_cell.angle_alpha   90.00
_cell.angle_beta   90.00
_cell.angle_gamma   90.00
#
_symmetry.space_group_name_H-M   'P 1'
#
loop_
_entity.id
_entity.type
_entity.pdbx_description
1 polymer ?
#
loop_
_entity_poly.entity_id
_entity_poly.type
_entity_poly.pdbx_seq_one_letter_code
_entity_poly.pdbx_strand_id
1 'polypeptide(L)'
;MSTDNGDEHPPPPHAWNAPGVHALPISPPFWNGFPGKNPLPLHRLRFTPLGVYDLHRHLGVYAHSPEIWNTYHLRFKKSRIAWLASGVSTDNQHHPSDPGFFPELKALRDSLPIAEKGGYAPRQEFVNNVREILFDVATILDRIIGSTTLILHSEGITRPRTPARPEFLSSTVYIPPAFLAANPEAHMDIARIVQAYIETVGVLTVNAWTTNTMRQRWPLNSHSTSSIPTANYIRPGLIIPDPKQVGSSVYIFRGRPAGSLDATPAIAVAPPDPVVASPTASGDGREELYSQDALNLISEIEHNHALMMEIQELRGQVTFLEDSLIQTQSALASREAAHDAECAQFQRSISSLQHQLHRASVITSSTSVSRAPENAGPPSYASSSQLFTPTKSRTLDSPRSAPTASPSKSEIALPLTTAYLEDLPMSDLRPVRLMIRRVTPTKWYEELATLGYKGDAVQGLLDALTEDLGL
;
A
#
# COMPACT_ATOMS: atom_id res chain seq x y z
N MET A 1 -57.00 42.02 -3.20
CA MET A 1 -56.02 41.44 -2.25
C MET A 1 -55.05 40.62 -3.06
N SER A 2 -53.96 41.26 -3.47
CA SER A 2 -52.89 40.68 -4.28
C SER A 2 -51.69 40.54 -3.35
N THR A 3 -51.24 39.31 -3.10
CA THR A 3 -50.04 39.07 -2.30
C THR A 3 -48.86 38.87 -3.23
N ASP A 4 -48.00 39.88 -3.17
CA ASP A 4 -46.69 40.04 -3.76
C ASP A 4 -45.76 38.89 -3.33
N ASN A 5 -45.31 38.06 -4.29
CA ASN A 5 -44.30 37.03 -4.08
C ASN A 5 -42.95 37.65 -4.46
N GLY A 6 -42.24 38.17 -3.46
CA GLY A 6 -40.89 38.68 -3.62
C GLY A 6 -39.89 37.57 -3.96
N ASP A 7 -39.24 37.71 -5.10
CA ASP A 7 -38.06 36.95 -5.52
C ASP A 7 -36.89 37.24 -4.57
N GLU A 8 -36.63 36.33 -3.63
CA GLU A 8 -35.39 36.32 -2.85
C GLU A 8 -34.26 35.72 -3.69
N HIS A 9 -33.42 36.59 -4.25
CA HIS A 9 -32.12 36.19 -4.80
C HIS A 9 -31.22 35.63 -3.69
N PRO A 10 -30.49 34.53 -3.93
CA PRO A 10 -29.53 34.01 -2.97
C PRO A 10 -28.40 35.03 -2.75
N PRO A 11 -27.93 35.23 -1.50
CA PRO A 11 -26.85 36.16 -1.22
C PRO A 11 -25.56 35.70 -1.93
N PRO A 12 -24.73 36.65 -2.40
CA PRO A 12 -23.48 36.32 -3.07
C PRO A 12 -22.55 35.56 -2.11
N PRO A 13 -21.76 34.59 -2.62
CA PRO A 13 -20.83 33.83 -1.81
C PRO A 13 -19.83 34.77 -1.13
N HIS A 14 -19.78 34.71 0.20
CA HIS A 14 -18.84 35.48 1.00
C HIS A 14 -17.41 35.26 0.50
N ALA A 15 -16.78 36.36 0.06
CA ALA A 15 -15.35 36.43 -0.17
C ALA A 15 -14.62 36.16 1.14
N TRP A 16 -13.82 35.09 1.15
CA TRP A 16 -12.89 34.79 2.24
C TRP A 16 -11.77 35.81 2.22
N ASN A 17 -11.93 36.90 2.97
CA ASN A 17 -10.84 37.82 3.27
C ASN A 17 -9.82 37.11 4.17
N ALA A 18 -8.62 36.87 3.65
CA ALA A 18 -7.50 36.32 4.41
C ALA A 18 -6.63 37.44 4.99
N PRO A 19 -6.44 37.47 6.32
CA PRO A 19 -5.19 37.96 6.89
C PRO A 19 -4.54 36.90 7.77
N GLY A 20 -3.29 36.57 7.45
CA GLY A 20 -2.41 35.75 8.29
C GLY A 20 -2.01 34.45 7.61
N VAL A 21 -0.70 34.28 7.42
CA VAL A 21 -0.08 33.00 7.09
C VAL A 21 -0.39 32.03 8.23
N HIS A 22 -1.49 31.29 8.11
CA HIS A 22 -1.79 30.20 9.02
C HIS A 22 -0.72 29.15 8.81
N ALA A 23 0.21 29.06 9.77
CA ALA A 23 1.02 27.88 9.96
C ALA A 23 0.09 26.66 9.88
N LEU A 24 0.51 25.63 9.14
CA LEU A 24 -0.13 24.32 9.10
C LEU A 24 -0.69 24.01 10.50
N PRO A 25 -1.93 23.53 10.69
CA PRO A 25 -2.38 23.13 12.02
C PRO A 25 -1.35 22.16 12.60
N ILE A 26 -0.51 22.67 13.52
CA ILE A 26 0.69 22.02 14.07
C ILE A 26 0.30 20.81 14.94
N SER A 27 -1.00 20.64 15.16
CA SER A 27 -1.58 19.57 15.94
C SER A 27 -2.67 18.87 15.12
N PRO A 28 -2.71 17.53 15.12
CA PRO A 28 -3.91 16.82 14.67
C PRO A 28 -5.11 17.38 15.43
N PRO A 29 -6.22 17.78 14.77
CA PRO A 29 -7.31 18.53 15.40
C PRO A 29 -8.05 17.77 16.52
N PHE A 30 -7.66 16.54 16.82
CA PHE A 30 -8.31 15.60 17.72
C PHE A 30 -7.36 14.98 18.76
N TRP A 31 -6.11 15.47 18.88
CA TRP A 31 -5.15 14.96 19.86
C TRP A 31 -4.93 15.95 21.01
N ASN A 32 -5.37 15.55 22.21
CA ASN A 32 -5.13 16.30 23.46
C ASN A 32 -3.71 16.12 24.02
N GLY A 33 -2.90 15.24 23.41
CA GLY A 33 -1.47 15.12 23.67
C GLY A 33 -0.71 15.83 22.56
N PHE A 34 0.27 16.66 22.93
CA PHE A 34 1.20 17.22 21.95
C PHE A 34 1.81 16.06 21.14
N PRO A 35 1.72 16.07 19.80
CA PRO A 35 2.50 15.12 19.01
C PRO A 35 3.96 15.26 19.45
N GLY A 36 4.62 14.14 19.74
CA GLY A 36 6.01 14.17 20.19
C GLY A 36 6.86 15.02 19.24
N LYS A 37 7.89 15.70 19.76
CA LYS A 37 8.77 16.60 18.97
C LYS A 37 9.27 15.95 17.67
N ASN A 38 9.44 14.63 17.69
CA ASN A 38 9.85 13.83 16.55
C ASN A 38 8.68 12.98 16.02
N PRO A 39 8.54 12.81 14.69
CA PRO A 39 7.57 11.87 14.12
C PRO A 39 7.91 10.41 14.49
N LEU A 40 6.91 9.54 14.56
CA LEU A 40 7.13 8.10 14.75
C LEU A 40 8.01 7.53 13.63
N PRO A 41 8.98 6.63 13.90
CA PRO A 41 9.80 6.00 12.86
C PRO A 41 8.96 5.41 11.72
N LEU A 42 9.44 5.48 10.46
CA LEU A 42 8.68 5.05 9.27
C LEU A 42 8.11 3.63 9.39
N HIS A 43 8.89 2.66 9.88
CA HIS A 43 8.44 1.26 10.08
C HIS A 43 7.36 1.08 11.16
N ARG A 44 7.14 2.10 12.00
CA ARG A 44 6.10 2.13 13.04
C ARG A 44 4.84 2.86 12.58
N LEU A 45 4.85 3.48 11.40
CA LEU A 45 3.64 4.05 10.83
C LEU A 45 2.62 2.93 10.59
N ARG A 46 1.35 3.26 10.81
CA ARG A 46 0.21 2.35 10.67
C ARG A 46 -0.87 3.04 9.86
N PHE A 47 -1.81 2.28 9.31
CA PHE A 47 -2.94 2.79 8.54
C PHE A 47 -3.98 3.49 9.45
N THR A 48 -3.59 4.65 9.99
CA THR A 48 -4.39 5.46 10.91
C THR A 48 -4.22 6.95 10.60
N PRO A 49 -5.11 7.84 11.08
CA PRO A 49 -4.94 9.29 10.91
C PRO A 49 -3.61 9.81 11.49
N LEU A 50 -3.16 9.24 12.61
CA LEU A 50 -1.86 9.57 13.20
C LEU A 50 -0.70 9.11 12.30
N GLY A 51 -0.79 7.92 11.72
CA GLY A 51 0.22 7.45 10.76
C GLY A 51 0.31 8.34 9.52
N VAL A 52 -0.81 8.80 8.97
CA VAL A 52 -0.85 9.77 7.86
C VAL A 52 -0.26 11.12 8.25
N TYR A 53 -0.50 11.56 9.50
CA TYR A 53 0.06 12.79 10.03
C TYR A 53 1.59 12.71 10.18
N ASP A 54 2.12 11.65 10.81
CA ASP A 54 3.56 11.48 10.98
C ASP A 54 4.28 11.18 9.66
N LEU A 55 3.61 10.49 8.71
CA LEU A 55 4.14 10.34 7.35
C LEU A 55 4.36 11.71 6.68
N HIS A 56 3.45 12.66 6.89
CA HIS A 56 3.64 14.01 6.37
C HIS A 56 4.81 14.75 7.03
N ARG A 57 5.04 14.52 8.31
CA ARG A 57 6.19 15.10 9.01
C ARG A 57 7.52 14.53 8.51
N HIS A 58 7.56 13.26 8.08
CA HIS A 58 8.71 12.66 7.40
C HIS A 58 8.90 13.18 5.99
N LEU A 59 7.83 13.18 5.20
CA LEU A 59 7.83 13.55 3.79
C LEU A 59 7.63 15.06 3.57
N GLY A 60 7.79 15.88 4.61
CA GLY A 60 7.50 17.31 4.65
C GLY A 60 8.49 18.15 3.83
N VAL A 61 8.68 17.79 2.56
CA VAL A 61 9.60 18.41 1.61
C VAL A 61 9.17 19.84 1.23
N TYR A 62 7.92 20.23 1.51
CA TYR A 62 7.37 21.54 1.12
C TYR A 62 7.24 22.55 2.26
N ALA A 63 7.96 22.38 3.38
CA ALA A 63 7.98 23.39 4.44
C ALA A 63 8.39 24.80 3.92
N HIS A 64 9.15 24.84 2.82
CA HIS A 64 9.63 26.07 2.18
C HIS A 64 8.67 26.66 1.13
N SER A 65 7.55 25.99 0.82
CA SER A 65 6.59 26.45 -0.20
C SER A 65 5.14 26.28 0.29
N PRO A 66 4.68 27.13 1.23
CA PRO A 66 3.34 27.02 1.82
C PRO A 66 2.21 27.15 0.79
N GLU A 67 2.46 27.85 -0.33
CA GLU A 67 1.50 28.01 -1.43
C GLU A 67 1.17 26.68 -2.12
N ILE A 68 2.19 25.86 -2.44
CA ILE A 68 2.02 24.53 -3.05
C ILE A 68 1.20 23.65 -2.12
N TRP A 69 1.51 23.68 -0.83
CA TRP A 69 0.72 22.93 0.15
C TRP A 69 -0.73 23.38 0.15
N ASN A 70 -1.00 24.67 0.32
CA ASN A 70 -2.37 25.19 0.42
C ASN A 70 -3.20 24.81 -0.82
N THR A 71 -2.61 24.91 -2.01
CA THR A 71 -3.26 24.56 -3.27
C THR A 71 -3.51 23.05 -3.42
N TYR A 72 -2.56 22.19 -3.01
CA TYR A 72 -2.62 20.75 -3.28
C TYR A 72 -2.79 19.86 -2.03
N HIS A 73 -3.15 20.43 -0.87
CA HIS A 73 -3.22 19.72 0.40
C HIS A 73 -4.08 18.45 0.36
N LEU A 74 -5.21 18.48 -0.37
CA LEU A 74 -6.07 17.30 -0.56
C LEU A 74 -5.35 16.17 -1.32
N ARG A 75 -4.58 16.51 -2.37
CA ARG A 75 -3.79 15.54 -3.14
C ARG A 75 -2.70 14.93 -2.26
N PHE A 76 -2.01 15.74 -1.48
CA PHE A 76 -1.01 15.25 -0.51
C PHE A 76 -1.62 14.40 0.61
N LYS A 77 -2.85 14.71 1.05
CA LYS A 77 -3.57 13.88 2.02
C LYS A 77 -3.89 12.52 1.41
N LYS A 78 -4.43 12.50 0.19
CA LYS A 78 -4.76 11.27 -0.55
C LYS A 78 -3.53 10.42 -0.85
N SER A 79 -2.44 11.02 -1.31
CA SER A 79 -1.19 10.29 -1.61
C SER A 79 -0.61 9.59 -0.39
N ARG A 80 -0.72 10.18 0.81
CA ARG A 80 -0.26 9.56 2.06
C ARG A 80 -1.11 8.37 2.47
N ILE A 81 -2.42 8.44 2.26
CA ILE A 81 -3.30 7.28 2.49
C ILE A 81 -2.94 6.17 1.49
N ALA A 82 -2.76 6.50 0.21
CA ALA A 82 -2.34 5.55 -0.81
C ALA A 82 -0.97 4.91 -0.49
N TRP A 83 -0.02 5.70 0.01
CA TRP A 83 1.29 5.22 0.46
C TRP A 83 1.15 4.15 1.54
N LEU A 84 0.32 4.39 2.56
CA LEU A 84 0.11 3.44 3.65
C LEU A 84 -0.75 2.23 3.24
N ALA A 85 -1.57 2.34 2.19
CA ALA A 85 -2.37 1.25 1.64
C ALA A 85 -1.59 0.38 0.63
N SER A 86 -0.42 0.84 0.19
CA SER A 86 0.37 0.14 -0.82
C SER A 86 0.76 -1.26 -0.35
N GLY A 87 0.52 -2.26 -1.19
CA GLY A 87 0.86 -3.66 -0.91
C GLY A 87 -0.16 -4.43 -0.06
N VAL A 88 -1.20 -3.78 0.48
CA VAL A 88 -2.24 -4.46 1.29
C VAL A 88 -3.02 -5.51 0.50
N SER A 89 -3.06 -5.42 -0.83
CA SER A 89 -3.67 -6.44 -1.70
C SER A 89 -2.76 -7.64 -1.96
N THR A 90 -1.48 -7.59 -1.57
CA THR A 90 -0.45 -8.61 -1.90
C THR A 90 0.34 -9.08 -0.67
N ASP A 91 -0.04 -8.66 0.53
CA ASP A 91 0.67 -8.95 1.79
C ASP A 91 0.35 -10.34 2.38
N ASN A 92 -0.56 -11.08 1.75
CA ASN A 92 -1.09 -12.38 2.20
C ASN A 92 -1.80 -12.33 3.57
N GLN A 93 -2.16 -11.15 4.07
CA GLN A 93 -2.85 -10.94 5.36
C GLN A 93 -4.35 -10.69 5.18
N HIS A 94 -4.98 -11.40 4.24
CA HIS A 94 -6.41 -11.27 3.96
C HIS A 94 -7.33 -12.01 4.95
N HIS A 95 -6.74 -12.75 5.90
CA HIS A 95 -7.46 -13.43 6.96
C HIS A 95 -7.11 -12.79 8.29
N PRO A 96 -8.09 -12.40 9.12
CA PRO A 96 -7.79 -11.94 10.46
C PRO A 96 -7.16 -13.10 11.25
N SER A 97 -6.01 -12.84 11.87
CA SER A 97 -5.22 -13.83 12.63
C SER A 97 -5.88 -14.30 13.93
N ASP A 98 -6.99 -13.67 14.31
CA ASP A 98 -7.81 -13.93 15.51
C ASP A 98 -9.28 -13.80 15.06
N PRO A 99 -10.23 -14.64 15.53
CA PRO A 99 -11.66 -14.44 15.29
C PRO A 99 -12.09 -13.02 15.70
N GLY A 100 -12.13 -12.11 14.73
CA GLY A 100 -12.27 -10.69 15.02
C GLY A 100 -11.91 -9.80 13.83
N PHE A 101 -11.35 -8.65 14.15
CA PHE A 101 -11.05 -7.59 13.20
C PHE A 101 -9.58 -7.58 12.79
N PHE A 102 -9.33 -7.12 11.56
CA PHE A 102 -7.99 -6.85 11.05
C PHE A 102 -7.22 -5.88 11.98
N PRO A 103 -5.88 -6.03 12.12
CA PRO A 103 -5.05 -5.16 12.94
C PRO A 103 -5.22 -3.66 12.63
N GLU A 104 -5.45 -3.31 11.36
CA GLU A 104 -5.66 -1.94 10.88
C GLU A 104 -6.88 -1.31 11.52
N LEU A 105 -7.99 -2.05 11.64
CA LEU A 105 -9.20 -1.55 12.26
C LEU A 105 -9.02 -1.37 13.78
N LYS A 106 -8.29 -2.28 14.43
CA LYS A 106 -7.92 -2.14 15.84
C LYS A 106 -7.06 -0.89 16.05
N ALA A 107 -6.00 -0.73 15.25
CA ALA A 107 -5.14 0.45 15.27
C ALA A 107 -5.91 1.76 14.98
N LEU A 108 -6.81 1.76 14.00
CA LEU A 108 -7.66 2.91 13.67
C LEU A 108 -8.56 3.29 14.86
N ARG A 109 -9.15 2.30 15.53
CA ARG A 109 -9.98 2.52 16.71
C ARG A 109 -9.16 3.08 17.88
N ASP A 110 -8.01 2.47 18.17
CA ASP A 110 -7.17 2.77 19.34
C ASP A 110 -6.37 4.07 19.18
N SER A 111 -6.11 4.50 17.95
CA SER A 111 -5.37 5.75 17.65
C SER A 111 -6.16 7.03 17.89
N LEU A 112 -7.45 6.93 18.20
CA LEU A 112 -8.35 8.07 18.37
C LEU A 112 -9.08 8.01 19.72
N PRO A 113 -9.42 9.16 20.32
CA PRO A 113 -10.17 9.20 21.57
C PRO A 113 -11.45 8.35 21.51
N ILE A 114 -11.86 7.82 22.66
CA ILE A 114 -13.12 7.06 22.82
C ILE A 114 -14.30 7.91 22.29
N ALA A 115 -15.30 7.26 21.69
CA ALA A 115 -16.38 7.89 20.94
C ALA A 115 -17.09 9.05 21.67
N GLU A 116 -17.19 9.01 23.01
CA GLU A 116 -17.75 10.08 23.85
C GLU A 116 -16.99 11.42 23.74
N LYS A 117 -15.74 11.40 23.27
CA LYS A 117 -14.88 12.58 23.08
C LYS A 117 -14.69 12.97 21.61
N GLY A 118 -15.61 12.57 20.73
CA GLY A 118 -15.59 13.00 19.32
C GLY A 118 -14.73 12.16 18.38
N GLY A 119 -14.20 11.02 18.80
CA GLY A 119 -13.35 10.17 17.93
C GLY A 119 -14.07 9.49 16.75
N TYR A 120 -15.41 9.54 16.69
CA TYR A 120 -16.17 8.98 15.57
C TYR A 120 -15.98 9.78 14.27
N ALA A 121 -16.10 11.11 14.34
CA ALA A 121 -16.03 11.95 13.15
C ALA A 121 -14.69 11.84 12.41
N PRO A 122 -13.51 11.89 13.07
CA PRO A 122 -12.23 11.71 12.40
C PRO A 122 -12.06 10.31 11.79
N ARG A 123 -12.59 9.25 12.42
CA ARG A 123 -12.59 7.90 11.82
C ARG A 123 -13.42 7.85 10.57
N GLN A 124 -14.65 8.37 10.63
CA GLN A 124 -15.54 8.39 9.48
C GLN A 124 -14.95 9.21 8.34
N GLU A 125 -14.35 10.37 8.65
CA GLU A 125 -13.64 11.19 7.68
C GLU A 125 -12.49 10.41 7.04
N PHE A 126 -11.66 9.73 7.83
CA PHE A 126 -10.57 8.91 7.32
C PHE A 126 -11.08 7.81 6.38
N VAL A 127 -12.09 7.05 6.78
CA VAL A 127 -12.72 6.01 5.95
C VAL A 127 -13.31 6.59 4.67
N ASN A 128 -13.97 7.75 4.74
CA ASN A 128 -14.48 8.44 3.55
C ASN A 128 -13.35 8.84 2.60
N ASN A 129 -12.22 9.34 3.10
CA ASN A 129 -11.06 9.66 2.26
C ASN A 129 -10.49 8.41 1.56
N VAL A 130 -10.41 7.27 2.27
CA VAL A 130 -9.99 5.99 1.66
C VAL A 130 -10.94 5.59 0.53
N ARG A 131 -12.24 5.70 0.76
CA ARG A 131 -13.28 5.39 -0.23
C ARG A 131 -13.20 6.31 -1.45
N GLU A 132 -12.99 7.62 -1.23
CA GLU A 132 -12.83 8.58 -2.31
C GLU A 132 -11.60 8.29 -3.17
N ILE A 133 -10.47 7.90 -2.57
CA ILE A 133 -9.28 7.49 -3.33
C ILE A 133 -9.58 6.28 -4.20
N LEU A 134 -10.28 5.28 -3.66
CA LEU A 134 -10.68 4.10 -4.42
C LEU A 134 -11.52 4.48 -5.64
N PHE A 135 -12.46 5.41 -5.49
CA PHE A 135 -13.29 5.90 -6.60
C PHE A 135 -12.52 6.77 -7.60
N ASP A 136 -11.58 7.59 -7.14
CA ASP A 136 -10.69 8.37 -8.01
C ASP A 136 -9.82 7.44 -8.87
N VAL A 137 -9.28 6.37 -8.26
CA VAL A 137 -8.46 5.36 -8.96
C VAL A 137 -9.29 4.54 -9.96
N ALA A 138 -10.52 4.16 -9.60
CA ALA A 138 -11.43 3.51 -10.56
C ALA A 138 -11.78 4.44 -11.73
N THR A 139 -11.99 5.73 -11.45
CA THR A 139 -12.27 6.73 -12.48
C THR A 139 -11.12 6.91 -13.44
N ILE A 140 -9.88 7.00 -12.94
CA ILE A 140 -8.74 7.11 -13.85
C ILE A 140 -8.60 5.84 -14.67
N LEU A 141 -8.77 4.65 -14.07
CA LEU A 141 -8.72 3.36 -14.77
C LEU A 141 -9.71 3.32 -15.94
N ASP A 142 -10.96 3.69 -15.70
CA ASP A 142 -12.00 3.74 -16.73
C ASP A 142 -11.66 4.76 -17.83
N ARG A 143 -11.06 5.90 -17.48
CA ARG A 143 -10.62 6.91 -18.46
C ARG A 143 -9.44 6.46 -19.30
N ILE A 144 -8.46 5.77 -18.71
CA ILE A 144 -7.22 5.41 -19.41
C ILE A 144 -7.38 4.17 -20.28
N ILE A 145 -8.28 3.25 -19.91
CA ILE A 145 -8.49 1.99 -20.63
C ILE A 145 -9.80 1.99 -21.43
N GLY A 146 -10.72 2.93 -21.17
CA GLY A 146 -12.07 2.88 -21.72
C GLY A 146 -12.93 1.77 -21.09
N SER A 147 -12.56 1.31 -19.88
CA SER A 147 -13.32 0.29 -19.15
C SER A 147 -14.54 0.88 -18.43
N THR A 148 -15.39 -0.01 -17.91
CA THR A 148 -16.45 0.36 -16.97
C THR A 148 -16.24 -0.41 -15.67
N THR A 149 -16.03 0.31 -14.58
CA THR A 149 -15.83 -0.27 -13.25
C THR A 149 -17.08 -0.06 -12.39
N LEU A 150 -17.53 -1.12 -11.70
CA LEU A 150 -18.58 -1.08 -10.68
C LEU A 150 -17.97 -1.40 -9.31
N ILE A 151 -18.08 -0.49 -8.34
CA ILE A 151 -17.63 -0.75 -6.97
C ILE A 151 -18.82 -0.69 -6.02
N LEU A 152 -19.00 -1.74 -5.24
CA LEU A 152 -20.05 -1.86 -4.23
C LEU A 152 -19.40 -1.84 -2.84
N HIS A 153 -19.84 -0.93 -1.98
CA HIS A 153 -19.31 -0.83 -0.62
C HIS A 153 -20.43 -0.64 0.39
N SER A 154 -20.61 -1.63 1.26
CA SER A 154 -21.51 -1.54 2.43
C SER A 154 -20.70 -1.33 3.70
N GLU A 155 -21.15 -0.40 4.54
CA GLU A 155 -20.57 -0.22 5.86
C GLU A 155 -20.99 -1.39 6.77
N GLY A 156 -20.05 -1.97 7.50
CA GLY A 156 -20.35 -3.04 8.47
C GLY A 156 -21.05 -2.54 9.73
N ILE A 157 -21.24 -1.23 9.87
CA ILE A 157 -21.88 -0.60 11.03
C ILE A 157 -23.33 -0.23 10.72
N THR A 158 -24.21 -0.52 11.67
CA THR A 158 -25.58 0.00 11.69
C THR A 158 -25.80 0.81 12.96
N ARG A 159 -26.87 1.62 12.99
CA ARG A 159 -27.25 2.29 14.23
C ARG A 159 -27.54 1.23 15.31
N PRO A 160 -27.16 1.46 16.57
CA PRO A 160 -27.44 0.52 17.66
C PRO A 160 -28.90 0.06 17.65
N ARG A 161 -29.12 -1.24 17.88
CA ARG A 161 -30.45 -1.91 17.89
C ARG A 161 -31.16 -1.99 16.54
N THR A 162 -30.54 -1.53 15.45
CA THR A 162 -31.09 -1.73 14.11
C THR A 162 -30.86 -3.17 13.68
N PRO A 163 -31.90 -3.90 13.24
CA PRO A 163 -31.72 -5.28 12.81
C PRO A 163 -30.89 -5.33 11.52
N ALA A 164 -30.07 -6.37 11.38
CA ALA A 164 -29.29 -6.62 10.17
C ALA A 164 -30.20 -7.18 9.06
N ARG A 165 -31.02 -6.31 8.48
CA ARG A 165 -31.92 -6.66 7.37
C ARG A 165 -31.71 -5.67 6.22
N PRO A 166 -31.90 -6.10 4.97
CA PRO A 166 -31.58 -5.30 3.79
C PRO A 166 -32.18 -3.89 3.84
N GLU A 167 -33.42 -3.75 4.30
CA GLU A 167 -34.17 -2.49 4.36
C GLU A 167 -33.58 -1.42 5.31
N PHE A 168 -32.61 -1.80 6.16
CA PHE A 168 -31.89 -0.88 7.05
C PHE A 168 -30.44 -0.62 6.61
N LEU A 169 -30.02 -1.20 5.49
CA LEU A 169 -28.67 -1.07 4.97
C LEU A 169 -28.65 -0.15 3.76
N SER A 170 -27.47 0.40 3.50
CA SER A 170 -27.20 1.15 2.27
C SER A 170 -25.83 0.78 1.76
N SER A 171 -25.70 0.73 0.43
CA SER A 171 -24.42 0.58 -0.25
C SER A 171 -24.04 1.89 -0.93
N THR A 172 -22.79 2.31 -0.74
CA THR A 172 -22.19 3.36 -1.56
C THR A 172 -21.63 2.70 -2.81
N VAL A 173 -22.14 3.11 -3.96
CA VAL A 173 -21.83 2.51 -5.26
C VAL A 173 -21.13 3.51 -6.15
N TYR A 174 -20.03 3.10 -6.76
CA TYR A 174 -19.39 3.83 -7.84
C TYR A 174 -19.79 3.20 -9.17
N ILE A 175 -20.21 4.04 -10.13
CA ILE A 175 -20.42 3.65 -11.53
C ILE A 175 -20.25 4.88 -12.44
N PRO A 176 -19.58 4.78 -13.60
CA PRO A 176 -19.42 5.91 -14.52
C PRO A 176 -20.78 6.45 -15.02
N PRO A 177 -21.06 7.76 -14.86
CA PRO A 177 -22.33 8.34 -15.32
C PRO A 177 -22.53 8.22 -16.83
N ALA A 178 -21.45 8.29 -17.61
CA ALA A 178 -21.51 8.13 -19.06
C ALA A 178 -22.01 6.74 -19.47
N PHE A 179 -21.60 5.69 -18.73
CA PHE A 179 -22.08 4.33 -18.96
C PHE A 179 -23.59 4.23 -18.68
N LEU A 180 -24.05 4.77 -17.55
CA LEU A 180 -25.47 4.77 -17.21
C LEU A 180 -26.32 5.54 -18.21
N ALA A 181 -25.82 6.67 -18.72
CA ALA A 181 -26.53 7.47 -19.72
C ALA A 181 -26.63 6.73 -21.07
N ALA A 182 -25.57 6.02 -21.47
CA ALA A 182 -25.53 5.28 -22.72
C ALA A 182 -26.31 3.96 -22.70
N ASN A 183 -26.51 3.34 -21.53
CA ASN A 183 -27.09 2.00 -21.40
C ASN A 183 -28.27 1.99 -20.39
N PRO A 184 -29.40 2.66 -20.69
CA PRO A 184 -30.58 2.69 -19.80
C PRO A 184 -31.16 1.31 -19.50
N GLU A 185 -31.05 0.35 -20.42
CA GLU A 185 -31.50 -1.03 -20.25
C GLU A 185 -30.73 -1.77 -19.14
N ALA A 186 -29.48 -1.40 -18.88
CA ALA A 186 -28.65 -2.01 -17.84
C ALA A 186 -29.05 -1.56 -16.42
N HIS A 187 -29.88 -0.51 -16.27
CA HIS A 187 -30.20 0.07 -14.97
C HIS A 187 -30.86 -0.95 -14.03
N MET A 188 -31.78 -1.77 -14.55
CA MET A 188 -32.46 -2.78 -13.75
C MET A 188 -31.49 -3.85 -13.26
N ASP A 189 -30.58 -4.30 -14.12
CA ASP A 189 -29.61 -5.34 -13.76
C ASP A 189 -28.57 -4.83 -12.76
N ILE A 190 -28.12 -3.58 -12.91
CA ILE A 190 -27.28 -2.92 -11.91
C ILE A 190 -28.01 -2.83 -10.57
N ALA A 191 -29.27 -2.39 -10.56
CA ALA A 191 -30.06 -2.30 -9.33
C ALA A 191 -30.23 -3.68 -8.66
N ARG A 192 -30.46 -4.75 -9.44
CA ARG A 192 -30.51 -6.14 -8.96
C ARG A 192 -29.18 -6.58 -8.37
N ILE A 193 -28.05 -6.32 -9.04
CA ILE A 193 -26.71 -6.65 -8.54
C ILE A 193 -26.46 -5.96 -7.19
N VAL A 194 -26.76 -4.65 -7.10
CA VAL A 194 -26.56 -3.89 -5.87
C VAL A 194 -27.45 -4.40 -4.74
N GLN A 195 -28.72 -4.68 -5.04
CA GLN A 195 -29.66 -5.22 -4.05
C GLN A 195 -29.25 -6.62 -3.58
N ALA A 196 -28.87 -7.52 -4.49
CA ALA A 196 -28.36 -8.85 -4.15
C ALA A 196 -27.10 -8.75 -3.29
N TYR A 197 -26.19 -7.81 -3.58
CA TYR A 197 -25.02 -7.52 -2.75
C TYR A 197 -25.41 -7.05 -1.34
N ILE A 198 -26.40 -6.16 -1.20
CA ILE A 198 -26.87 -5.72 0.11
C ILE A 198 -27.48 -6.88 0.90
N GLU A 199 -28.32 -7.69 0.26
CA GLU A 199 -29.00 -8.83 0.87
C GLU A 199 -28.04 -9.92 1.35
N THR A 200 -27.05 -10.25 0.51
CA THR A 200 -26.12 -11.35 0.77
C THR A 200 -24.91 -10.86 1.56
N VAL A 201 -24.11 -9.97 1.00
CA VAL A 201 -22.85 -9.52 1.57
C VAL A 201 -23.06 -8.47 2.66
N GLY A 202 -23.93 -7.49 2.42
CA GLY A 202 -24.19 -6.39 3.37
C GLY A 202 -24.72 -6.89 4.71
N VAL A 203 -25.77 -7.72 4.70
CA VAL A 203 -26.35 -8.33 5.91
C VAL A 203 -25.32 -9.19 6.65
N LEU A 204 -24.59 -10.05 5.95
CA LEU A 204 -23.52 -10.86 6.56
C LEU A 204 -22.43 -10.01 7.19
N THR A 205 -22.04 -8.91 6.53
CA THR A 205 -21.02 -7.98 7.03
C THR A 205 -21.45 -7.35 8.36
N VAL A 206 -22.71 -6.89 8.47
CA VAL A 206 -23.24 -6.30 9.71
C VAL A 206 -23.38 -7.34 10.82
N ASN A 207 -23.80 -8.56 10.49
CA ASN A 207 -23.87 -9.66 11.46
C ASN A 207 -22.48 -10.05 11.98
N ALA A 208 -21.50 -10.15 11.09
CA ALA A 208 -20.11 -10.43 11.44
C ALA A 208 -19.53 -9.30 12.31
N TRP A 209 -19.76 -8.04 11.94
CA TRP A 209 -19.35 -6.89 12.75
C TRP A 209 -19.96 -6.94 14.15
N THR A 210 -21.28 -7.17 14.26
CA THR A 210 -21.99 -7.23 15.55
C THR A 210 -21.44 -8.35 16.42
N THR A 211 -21.26 -9.55 15.86
CA THR A 211 -20.66 -10.69 16.57
C THR A 211 -19.24 -10.39 17.04
N ASN A 212 -18.40 -9.82 16.17
CA ASN A 212 -16.99 -9.53 16.49
C ASN A 212 -16.86 -8.40 17.52
N THR A 213 -17.71 -7.36 17.45
CA THR A 213 -17.73 -6.30 18.46
C THR A 213 -18.15 -6.81 19.84
N MET A 214 -19.15 -7.69 19.91
CA MET A 214 -19.55 -8.35 21.16
C MET A 214 -18.42 -9.19 21.76
N ARG A 215 -17.73 -10.01 20.93
CA ARG A 215 -16.58 -10.82 21.36
C ARG A 215 -15.43 -9.98 21.91
N GLN A 216 -15.13 -8.87 21.25
CA GLN A 216 -14.08 -7.93 21.64
C GLN A 216 -14.50 -7.00 22.80
N ARG A 217 -15.72 -7.14 23.34
CA ARG A 217 -16.31 -6.29 24.38
C ARG A 217 -16.23 -4.80 24.04
N TRP A 218 -16.33 -4.48 22.75
CA TRP A 218 -16.36 -3.10 22.31
C TRP A 218 -17.71 -2.49 22.68
N PRO A 219 -17.75 -1.36 23.42
CA PRO A 219 -19.01 -0.72 23.77
C PRO A 219 -19.74 -0.31 22.49
N LEU A 220 -20.86 -0.98 22.23
CA LEU A 220 -21.89 -0.48 21.34
C LEU A 220 -22.68 0.53 22.17
N ASN A 221 -22.91 1.74 21.66
CA ASN A 221 -23.67 2.78 22.36
C ASN A 221 -25.14 2.34 22.52
N SER A 222 -25.40 1.44 23.45
CA SER A 222 -26.71 0.87 23.76
C SER A 222 -27.63 1.87 24.44
N HIS A 223 -27.07 2.97 24.96
CA HIS A 223 -27.78 4.07 25.62
C HIS A 223 -28.30 5.15 24.67
N SER A 224 -28.05 5.03 23.35
CA SER A 224 -28.70 5.90 22.37
C SER A 224 -30.22 5.70 22.46
N THR A 225 -30.93 6.72 22.95
CA THR A 225 -32.39 6.80 22.95
C THR A 225 -32.97 7.10 21.57
N SER A 226 -32.12 7.27 20.55
CA SER A 226 -32.54 7.47 19.17
C SER A 226 -33.45 6.32 18.73
N SER A 227 -34.62 6.65 18.20
CA SER A 227 -35.53 5.68 17.62
C SER A 227 -34.84 4.90 16.49
N ILE A 228 -35.21 3.63 16.35
CA ILE A 228 -34.79 2.82 15.20
C ILE A 228 -35.29 3.57 13.96
N PRO A 229 -34.41 3.93 13.00
CA PRO A 229 -34.84 4.64 11.81
C PRO A 229 -35.90 3.81 11.10
N THR A 230 -37.04 4.43 10.77
CA THR A 230 -38.06 3.78 9.95
C THR A 230 -37.44 3.45 8.60
N ALA A 231 -37.48 2.17 8.21
CA ALA A 231 -37.03 1.74 6.91
C ALA A 231 -37.87 2.46 5.84
N ASN A 232 -37.25 3.37 5.09
CA ASN A 232 -37.97 4.23 4.16
C ASN A 232 -38.02 3.55 2.77
N TYR A 233 -38.69 2.39 2.72
CA TYR A 233 -38.86 1.56 1.50
C TYR A 233 -40.13 1.89 0.72
N ILE A 234 -40.99 2.77 1.24
CA ILE A 234 -42.37 2.96 0.75
C ILE A 234 -42.44 3.86 -0.50
N ARG A 235 -41.37 4.59 -0.85
CA ARG A 235 -41.36 5.31 -2.13
C ARG A 235 -40.92 4.36 -3.23
N PRO A 236 -41.69 4.20 -4.32
CA PRO A 236 -41.17 3.63 -5.57
C PRO A 236 -40.04 4.55 -6.03
N GLY A 237 -38.84 4.24 -5.55
CA GLY A 237 -37.64 5.00 -5.87
C GLY A 237 -37.20 4.67 -7.28
N LEU A 238 -36.55 5.64 -7.92
CA LEU A 238 -35.81 5.44 -9.16
C LEU A 238 -35.00 4.14 -9.08
N ILE A 239 -34.94 3.40 -10.19
CA ILE A 239 -34.20 2.14 -10.29
C ILE A 239 -32.73 2.38 -9.91
N ILE A 240 -32.14 3.44 -10.47
CA ILE A 240 -30.86 4.01 -10.06
C ILE A 240 -31.16 5.31 -9.30
N PRO A 241 -30.71 5.48 -8.05
CA PRO A 241 -30.89 6.73 -7.32
C PRO A 241 -30.13 7.88 -8.01
N ASP A 242 -30.46 9.12 -7.66
CA ASP A 242 -29.66 10.26 -8.08
C ASP A 242 -28.22 10.16 -7.51
N PRO A 243 -27.22 10.69 -8.23
CA PRO A 243 -25.86 10.73 -7.72
C PRO A 243 -25.79 11.56 -6.43
N LYS A 244 -24.90 11.18 -5.52
CA LYS A 244 -24.70 11.82 -4.21
C LYS A 244 -24.47 13.33 -4.33
N GLN A 245 -23.82 13.75 -5.41
CA GLN A 245 -23.61 15.14 -5.80
C GLN A 245 -23.80 15.25 -7.32
N VAL A 246 -24.25 16.41 -7.80
CA VAL A 246 -24.41 16.65 -9.24
C VAL A 246 -23.06 16.44 -9.95
N GLY A 247 -23.06 15.61 -11.00
CA GLY A 247 -21.85 15.25 -11.75
C GLY A 247 -20.93 14.22 -11.07
N SER A 248 -21.32 13.67 -9.90
CA SER A 248 -20.60 12.59 -9.24
C SER A 248 -20.92 11.23 -9.86
N SER A 249 -19.94 10.33 -9.83
CA SER A 249 -20.08 8.90 -10.16
C SER A 249 -20.46 8.04 -8.94
N VAL A 250 -20.81 8.67 -7.81
CA VAL A 250 -21.10 7.99 -6.54
C VAL A 250 -22.60 8.05 -6.25
N TYR A 251 -23.18 6.89 -5.99
CA TYR A 251 -24.60 6.67 -5.77
C TYR A 251 -24.81 6.01 -4.41
N ILE A 252 -25.95 6.27 -3.76
CA ILE A 252 -26.29 5.64 -2.48
C ILE A 252 -27.55 4.81 -2.67
N PHE A 253 -27.36 3.50 -2.82
CA PHE A 253 -28.45 2.55 -2.91
C PHE A 253 -28.91 2.17 -1.51
N ARG A 254 -30.18 2.42 -1.21
CA ARG A 254 -30.82 1.93 0.01
C ARG A 254 -31.37 0.54 -0.25
N GLY A 255 -31.10 -0.40 0.64
CA GLY A 255 -31.62 -1.74 0.51
C GLY A 255 -33.15 -1.75 0.60
N ARG A 256 -33.74 -2.70 -0.10
CA ARG A 256 -35.18 -2.96 -0.12
C ARG A 256 -35.49 -4.33 0.50
N PRO A 257 -36.74 -4.65 0.86
CA PRO A 257 -37.11 -6.00 1.26
C PRO A 257 -36.72 -7.02 0.18
N ALA A 258 -36.31 -8.22 0.59
CA ALA A 258 -35.87 -9.26 -0.34
C ALA A 258 -36.95 -9.58 -1.38
N GLY A 259 -36.55 -9.68 -2.66
CA GLY A 259 -37.45 -9.96 -3.78
C GLY A 259 -38.36 -8.79 -4.21
N SER A 260 -38.28 -7.62 -3.57
CA SER A 260 -39.12 -6.47 -3.92
C SER A 260 -38.81 -5.86 -5.30
N LEU A 261 -37.56 -5.98 -5.79
CA LEU A 261 -37.22 -5.54 -7.14
C LEU A 261 -37.87 -6.41 -8.21
N ASP A 262 -37.92 -7.73 -8.01
CA ASP A 262 -38.51 -8.66 -8.98
C ASP A 262 -40.04 -8.66 -8.94
N ALA A 263 -40.62 -8.28 -7.79
CA ALA A 263 -42.07 -8.10 -7.64
C ALA A 263 -42.58 -6.84 -8.33
N THR A 264 -41.71 -5.93 -8.77
CA THR A 264 -42.12 -4.76 -9.54
C THR A 264 -42.46 -5.26 -10.95
N PRO A 265 -43.75 -5.32 -11.35
CA PRO A 265 -44.11 -5.76 -12.69
C PRO A 265 -43.31 -4.87 -13.65
N ALA A 266 -42.65 -5.48 -14.64
CA ALA A 266 -41.92 -4.76 -15.67
C ALA A 266 -42.81 -3.61 -16.10
N ILE A 267 -42.43 -2.37 -15.74
CA ILE A 267 -43.17 -1.19 -16.17
C ILE A 267 -43.16 -1.33 -17.68
N ALA A 268 -44.31 -1.66 -18.25
CA ALA A 268 -44.45 -1.84 -19.68
C ALA A 268 -43.95 -0.52 -20.25
N VAL A 269 -42.74 -0.55 -20.81
CA VAL A 269 -42.15 0.60 -21.48
C VAL A 269 -43.21 0.95 -22.50
N ALA A 270 -43.91 2.06 -22.28
CA ALA A 270 -44.95 2.49 -23.19
C ALA A 270 -44.28 2.48 -24.57
N PRO A 271 -44.85 1.75 -25.55
CA PRO A 271 -44.26 1.70 -26.87
C PRO A 271 -43.94 3.13 -27.28
N PRO A 272 -42.72 3.40 -27.77
CA PRO A 272 -42.28 4.76 -28.05
C PRO A 272 -43.38 5.43 -28.87
N ASP A 273 -43.88 6.57 -28.37
CA ASP A 273 -44.94 7.30 -29.05
C ASP A 273 -44.58 7.41 -30.53
N PRO A 274 -45.49 7.06 -31.45
CA PRO A 274 -45.21 7.08 -32.88
C PRO A 274 -44.65 8.45 -33.20
N VAL A 275 -43.39 8.48 -33.62
CA VAL A 275 -42.62 9.68 -33.95
C VAL A 275 -43.51 10.52 -34.85
N VAL A 276 -44.07 11.60 -34.29
CA VAL A 276 -44.85 12.58 -35.04
C VAL A 276 -43.87 13.16 -36.05
N ALA A 277 -44.02 12.74 -37.30
CA ALA A 277 -43.22 13.17 -38.42
C ALA A 277 -43.16 14.70 -38.42
N SER A 278 -42.01 15.23 -38.01
CA SER A 278 -41.76 16.66 -38.11
C SER A 278 -41.80 17.05 -39.59
N PRO A 279 -42.43 18.19 -39.93
CA PRO A 279 -42.64 18.59 -41.30
C PRO A 279 -41.29 18.73 -42.02
N THR A 280 -41.24 18.07 -43.17
CA THR A 280 -40.19 18.10 -44.18
C THR A 280 -39.89 19.53 -44.62
N ALA A 281 -38.93 20.16 -43.95
CA ALA A 281 -38.26 21.34 -44.46
C ALA A 281 -37.27 20.90 -45.54
N SER A 282 -37.71 21.07 -46.78
CA SER A 282 -36.90 21.04 -47.99
C SER A 282 -35.77 22.08 -47.85
N GLY A 283 -34.54 21.57 -47.71
CA GLY A 283 -33.35 22.37 -47.45
C GLY A 283 -32.11 21.62 -47.93
N ASP A 284 -32.08 21.45 -49.24
CA ASP A 284 -30.97 21.03 -50.10
C ASP A 284 -29.62 21.67 -49.66
N GLY A 285 -28.58 20.85 -49.48
CA GLY A 285 -27.20 21.33 -49.27
C GLY A 285 -26.46 20.93 -47.98
N ARG A 286 -27.03 20.11 -47.08
CA ARG A 286 -26.34 19.66 -45.85
C ARG A 286 -25.76 18.24 -45.89
N GLU A 287 -25.96 17.51 -46.98
CA GLU A 287 -25.55 16.10 -47.09
C GLU A 287 -24.04 15.92 -47.37
N GLU A 288 -23.34 16.93 -47.89
CA GLU A 288 -21.89 16.85 -48.15
C GLU A 288 -21.01 17.05 -46.90
N LEU A 289 -21.46 17.76 -45.86
CA LEU A 289 -20.61 18.02 -44.69
C LEU A 289 -20.51 16.80 -43.74
N TYR A 290 -21.55 15.96 -43.69
CA TYR A 290 -21.53 14.73 -42.87
C TYR A 290 -20.67 13.62 -43.48
N SER A 291 -20.34 13.70 -44.78
CA SER A 291 -19.50 12.71 -45.45
C SER A 291 -18.03 12.83 -45.01
N GLN A 292 -17.51 14.05 -44.85
CA GLN A 292 -16.10 14.26 -44.48
C GLN A 292 -15.81 13.88 -43.02
N ASP A 293 -16.71 14.22 -42.09
CA ASP A 293 -16.55 13.83 -40.69
C ASP A 293 -16.64 12.31 -40.50
N ALA A 294 -17.51 11.64 -41.26
CA ALA A 294 -17.58 10.18 -41.28
C ALA A 294 -16.29 9.54 -41.82
N LEU A 295 -15.69 10.11 -42.87
CA LEU A 295 -14.40 9.63 -43.42
C LEU A 295 -13.24 9.86 -42.44
N ASN A 296 -13.21 11.00 -41.75
CA ASN A 296 -12.21 11.28 -40.72
C ASN A 296 -12.33 10.28 -39.55
N LEU A 297 -13.55 9.99 -39.11
CA LEU A 297 -13.81 9.01 -38.05
C LEU A 297 -13.37 7.59 -38.45
N ILE A 298 -13.63 7.18 -39.69
CA ILE A 298 -13.18 5.87 -40.22
C ILE A 298 -11.65 5.81 -40.22
N SER A 299 -10.98 6.85 -40.70
CA SER A 299 -9.50 6.92 -40.70
C SER A 299 -8.92 6.88 -39.29
N GLU A 300 -9.58 7.50 -38.31
CA GLU A 300 -9.14 7.47 -36.91
C GLU A 300 -9.34 6.08 -36.29
N ILE A 301 -10.44 5.39 -36.60
CA ILE A 301 -10.69 4.01 -36.18
C ILE A 301 -9.62 3.07 -36.75
N GLU A 302 -9.27 3.19 -38.03
CA GLU A 302 -8.22 2.39 -38.66
C GLU A 302 -6.84 2.65 -38.03
N HIS A 303 -6.52 3.92 -37.76
CA HIS A 303 -5.27 4.27 -37.08
C HIS A 303 -5.19 3.69 -35.67
N ASN A 304 -6.27 3.81 -34.89
CA ASN A 304 -6.35 3.24 -33.55
C ASN A 304 -6.25 1.70 -33.57
N HIS A 305 -6.84 1.05 -34.58
CA HIS A 305 -6.70 -0.38 -34.78
C HIS A 305 -5.25 -0.79 -35.08
N ALA A 306 -4.55 -0.02 -35.93
CA ALA A 306 -3.13 -0.26 -36.20
C ALA A 306 -2.25 -0.10 -34.95
N LEU A 307 -2.47 0.96 -34.16
CA LEU A 307 -1.77 1.16 -32.88
C LEU A 307 -2.04 0.02 -31.88
N MET A 308 -3.28 -0.49 -31.85
CA MET A 308 -3.63 -1.61 -30.98
C MET A 308 -2.86 -2.89 -31.36
N MET A 309 -2.69 -3.16 -32.66
CA MET A 309 -1.88 -4.28 -33.15
C MET A 309 -0.39 -4.12 -32.79
N GLU A 310 0.16 -2.92 -32.91
CA GLU A 310 1.53 -2.61 -32.50
C GLU A 310 1.74 -2.80 -30.99
N ILE A 311 0.79 -2.33 -30.16
CA ILE A 311 0.82 -2.56 -28.70
C ILE A 311 0.79 -4.06 -28.38
N GLN A 312 -0.01 -4.85 -29.11
CA GLN A 312 -0.08 -6.29 -28.91
C GLN A 312 1.23 -6.98 -29.30
N GLU A 313 1.87 -6.56 -30.39
CA GLU A 313 3.19 -7.06 -30.80
C GLU A 313 4.26 -6.73 -29.76
N LEU A 314 4.33 -5.47 -29.31
CA LEU A 314 5.28 -5.03 -28.28
C LEU A 314 5.08 -5.79 -26.97
N ARG A 315 3.84 -6.06 -26.57
CA ARG A 315 3.55 -6.92 -25.41
C ARG A 315 4.11 -8.33 -25.59
N GLY A 316 3.96 -8.92 -26.78
CA GLY A 316 4.56 -10.21 -27.12
C GLY A 316 6.09 -10.20 -27.02
N GLN A 317 6.74 -9.13 -27.49
CA GLN A 317 8.19 -8.96 -27.36
C GLN A 317 8.65 -8.83 -25.90
N VAL A 318 7.90 -8.08 -25.07
CA VAL A 318 8.20 -7.96 -23.64
C VAL A 318 8.09 -9.32 -22.94
N THR A 319 7.02 -10.07 -23.17
CA THR A 319 6.86 -11.41 -22.58
C THR A 319 7.99 -12.36 -22.99
N PHE A 320 8.42 -12.30 -24.26
CA PHE A 320 9.55 -13.10 -24.74
C PHE A 320 10.87 -12.73 -24.05
N LEU A 321 11.12 -11.43 -23.83
CA LEU A 321 12.32 -10.96 -23.13
C LEU A 321 12.30 -11.34 -21.64
N GLU A 322 11.12 -11.30 -21.00
CA GLU A 322 10.94 -11.74 -19.61
C GLU A 322 11.24 -13.23 -19.45
N ASP A 323 10.69 -14.07 -20.33
CA ASP A 323 10.96 -15.51 -20.34
C ASP A 323 12.45 -15.80 -20.58
N SER A 324 13.08 -15.07 -21.51
CA SER A 324 14.53 -15.17 -21.76
C SER A 324 15.34 -14.76 -20.53
N LEU A 325 14.95 -13.70 -19.83
CA LEU A 325 15.62 -13.25 -18.61
C LEU A 325 15.52 -14.32 -17.50
N ILE A 326 14.34 -14.90 -17.28
CA ILE A 326 14.14 -15.98 -16.30
C ILE A 326 15.02 -17.20 -16.66
N GLN A 327 15.11 -17.54 -17.95
CA GLN A 327 15.96 -18.63 -18.42
C GLN A 327 17.45 -18.35 -18.15
N THR A 328 17.93 -17.13 -18.42
CA THR A 328 19.32 -16.76 -18.12
C THR A 328 19.64 -16.75 -16.63
N GLN A 329 18.71 -16.27 -15.78
CA GLN A 329 18.87 -16.27 -14.33
C GLN A 329 18.94 -17.70 -13.77
N SER A 330 18.09 -18.61 -14.24
CA SER A 330 18.13 -20.02 -13.82
C SER A 330 19.41 -20.74 -14.26
N ALA A 331 19.91 -20.43 -15.46
CA ALA A 331 21.20 -20.94 -15.94
C ALA A 331 22.37 -20.41 -15.10
N LEU A 332 22.35 -19.13 -14.72
CA LEU A 332 23.37 -18.52 -13.87
C LEU A 332 23.37 -19.12 -12.47
N ALA A 333 22.20 -19.26 -11.84
CA ALA A 333 22.06 -19.91 -10.54
C ALA A 333 22.56 -21.36 -10.56
N SER A 334 22.30 -22.10 -11.65
CA SER A 334 22.80 -23.46 -11.83
C SER A 334 24.33 -23.52 -11.96
N ARG A 335 24.93 -22.52 -12.62
CA ARG A 335 26.38 -22.39 -12.76
C ARG A 335 27.06 -22.02 -11.44
N GLU A 336 26.46 -21.12 -10.67
CA GLU A 336 26.94 -20.77 -9.32
C GLU A 336 26.90 -21.98 -8.39
N ALA A 337 25.80 -22.73 -8.37
CA ALA A 337 25.69 -23.96 -7.59
C ALA A 337 26.73 -25.02 -7.98
N ALA A 338 27.05 -25.14 -9.28
CA ALA A 338 28.10 -26.05 -9.76
C ALA A 338 29.50 -25.58 -9.30
N HIS A 339 29.77 -24.28 -9.36
CA HIS A 339 31.02 -23.70 -8.90
C HIS A 339 31.20 -23.86 -7.38
N ASP A 340 30.15 -23.62 -6.59
CA ASP A 340 30.18 -23.83 -5.14
C ASP A 340 30.44 -25.29 -4.77
N ALA A 341 29.87 -26.24 -5.53
CA ALA A 341 30.13 -27.66 -5.35
C ALA A 341 31.61 -28.02 -5.65
N GLU A 342 32.20 -27.41 -6.67
CA GLU A 342 33.62 -27.56 -7.02
C GLU A 342 34.54 -26.97 -5.93
N CYS A 343 34.25 -25.75 -5.45
CA CYS A 343 34.96 -25.16 -4.32
C CYS A 343 34.88 -26.03 -3.06
N ALA A 344 33.70 -26.57 -2.75
CA ALA A 344 33.52 -27.49 -1.62
C ALA A 344 34.27 -28.82 -1.80
N GLN A 345 34.48 -29.28 -3.03
CA GLN A 345 35.31 -30.45 -3.33
C GLN A 345 36.79 -30.12 -3.15
N PHE A 346 37.28 -28.99 -3.64
CA PHE A 346 38.67 -28.55 -3.43
C PHE A 346 38.99 -28.38 -1.94
N GLN A 347 38.08 -27.77 -1.17
CA GLN A 347 38.27 -27.61 0.26
C GLN A 347 38.39 -28.96 1.00
N ARG A 348 37.61 -29.96 0.58
CA ARG A 348 37.71 -31.33 1.11
C ARG A 348 39.06 -31.97 0.78
N SER A 349 39.57 -31.77 -0.44
CA SER A 349 40.89 -32.26 -0.85
C SER A 349 42.03 -31.61 -0.06
N ILE A 350 41.97 -30.29 0.15
CA ILE A 350 42.96 -29.55 0.96
C ILE A 350 42.99 -30.09 2.40
N SER A 351 41.83 -30.22 3.05
CA SER A 351 41.73 -30.78 4.39
C SER A 351 42.27 -32.21 4.47
N SER A 352 42.02 -33.05 3.45
CA SER A 352 42.57 -34.40 3.37
C SER A 352 44.11 -34.40 3.30
N LEU A 353 44.68 -33.56 2.44
CA LEU A 353 46.15 -33.42 2.31
C LEU A 353 46.78 -32.89 3.60
N GLN A 354 46.16 -31.93 4.28
CA GLN A 354 46.61 -31.43 5.58
C GLN A 354 46.62 -32.54 6.64
N HIS A 355 45.58 -33.38 6.68
CA HIS A 355 45.55 -34.55 7.57
C HIS A 355 46.63 -35.58 7.24
N GLN A 356 46.90 -35.83 5.96
CA GLN A 356 47.98 -36.74 5.53
C GLN A 356 49.36 -36.20 5.93
N LEU A 357 49.61 -34.90 5.72
CA LEU A 357 50.85 -34.23 6.10
C LEU A 357 51.06 -34.28 7.62
N HIS A 358 50.02 -34.00 8.41
CA HIS A 358 50.08 -34.08 9.85
C HIS A 358 50.41 -35.51 10.32
N ARG A 359 49.77 -36.54 9.76
CA ARG A 359 50.10 -37.94 10.05
C ARG A 359 51.54 -38.29 9.72
N ALA A 360 52.05 -37.87 8.57
CA ALA A 360 53.44 -38.10 8.19
C ALA A 360 54.42 -37.45 9.18
N SER A 361 54.14 -36.22 9.63
CA SER A 361 54.98 -35.49 10.60
C SER A 361 55.06 -36.16 11.98
N VAL A 362 53.98 -36.82 12.42
CA VAL A 362 53.94 -37.58 13.68
C VAL A 362 54.82 -38.83 13.57
N ILE A 363 54.76 -39.53 12.43
CA ILE A 363 55.57 -40.73 12.20
C ILE A 363 57.06 -40.38 12.16
N THR A 364 57.45 -39.30 11.47
CA THR A 364 58.86 -38.87 11.41
C THR A 364 59.40 -38.48 12.78
N SER A 365 58.59 -37.80 13.62
CA SER A 365 58.99 -37.41 14.97
C SER A 365 59.20 -38.61 15.90
N SER A 366 58.42 -39.68 15.71
CA SER A 366 58.44 -40.89 16.54
C SER A 366 59.68 -41.78 16.35
N THR A 367 60.44 -41.59 15.27
CA THR A 367 61.58 -42.46 14.92
C THR A 367 62.94 -41.94 15.45
N SER A 368 62.94 -40.81 16.18
CA SER A 368 64.19 -40.10 16.58
C SER A 368 64.65 -40.31 18.03
N VAL A 369 63.95 -41.14 18.83
CA VAL A 369 64.34 -41.38 20.24
C VAL A 369 64.54 -42.88 20.52
N SER A 370 65.70 -43.39 20.10
CA SER A 370 66.31 -44.58 20.69
C SER A 370 67.76 -44.26 21.03
N ARG A 371 67.96 -43.68 22.22
CA ARG A 371 69.25 -43.63 22.91
C ARG A 371 68.99 -43.89 24.39
N ALA A 372 69.38 -45.08 24.85
CA ALA A 372 69.33 -45.54 26.22
C ALA A 372 70.60 -45.10 27.00
N PRO A 373 70.81 -45.51 28.27
CA PRO A 373 70.21 -44.90 29.47
C PRO A 373 71.26 -44.60 30.57
N GLU A 374 71.01 -43.69 31.50
CA GLU A 374 71.70 -43.69 32.82
C GLU A 374 71.09 -42.63 33.76
N ASN A 375 70.28 -43.03 34.74
CA ASN A 375 70.67 -43.06 36.15
C ASN A 375 69.46 -43.34 37.07
N ALA A 376 69.73 -44.21 38.04
CA ALA A 376 68.78 -44.79 38.97
C ALA A 376 68.58 -43.95 40.25
N GLY A 377 67.39 -44.04 40.85
CA GLY A 377 67.09 -43.58 42.21
C GLY A 377 65.62 -43.84 42.60
N PRO A 378 65.30 -44.15 43.88
CA PRO A 378 64.46 -45.31 44.25
C PRO A 378 62.98 -45.00 44.58
N PRO A 379 62.17 -46.04 44.88
CA PRO A 379 60.71 -46.00 44.82
C PRO A 379 60.05 -45.72 46.18
N SER A 380 58.85 -45.12 46.15
CA SER A 380 57.92 -45.15 47.27
C SER A 380 56.53 -45.58 46.83
N TYR A 381 55.95 -46.39 47.71
CA TYR A 381 54.80 -47.25 47.58
C TYR A 381 53.44 -46.54 47.62
N ALA A 382 52.47 -47.26 47.05
CA ALA A 382 51.15 -47.58 47.57
C ALA A 382 49.90 -46.74 47.20
N SER A 383 48.90 -47.55 46.84
CA SER A 383 47.46 -47.43 47.09
C SER A 383 46.65 -46.53 46.17
N SER A 384 45.44 -46.89 45.76
CA SER A 384 44.68 -48.16 45.72
C SER A 384 43.39 -47.81 44.98
N SER A 385 42.93 -48.73 44.13
CA SER A 385 41.53 -49.06 43.82
C SER A 385 40.43 -48.03 44.10
N GLN A 386 39.58 -47.74 43.10
CA GLN A 386 38.19 -48.23 43.12
C GLN A 386 37.44 -48.00 41.79
N LEU A 387 36.77 -49.07 41.35
CA LEU A 387 35.70 -49.12 40.37
C LEU A 387 34.46 -48.37 40.87
N PHE A 388 33.74 -47.68 39.98
CA PHE A 388 32.28 -47.54 40.09
C PHE A 388 31.61 -47.47 38.71
N THR A 389 30.45 -48.12 38.64
CA THR A 389 29.53 -48.34 37.52
C THR A 389 28.70 -47.10 37.15
N PRO A 390 28.06 -47.05 35.95
CA PRO A 390 27.18 -45.95 35.59
C PRO A 390 25.71 -46.29 35.91
N THR A 391 25.08 -45.50 36.76
CA THR A 391 23.63 -45.54 36.98
C THR A 391 22.98 -44.29 36.38
N LYS A 392 22.05 -44.50 35.45
CA LYS A 392 21.12 -43.48 34.94
C LYS A 392 20.30 -42.92 36.10
N SER A 393 20.15 -41.60 36.18
CA SER A 393 18.98 -40.96 36.80
C SER A 393 18.76 -39.55 36.25
N ARG A 394 17.50 -39.34 35.94
CA ARG A 394 16.81 -38.20 35.35
C ARG A 394 16.37 -37.26 36.47
N THR A 395 16.65 -35.97 36.39
CA THR A 395 15.79 -34.92 36.96
C THR A 395 16.15 -33.55 36.41
N LEU A 396 15.10 -32.81 36.05
CA LEU A 396 15.09 -31.39 35.76
C LEU A 396 15.61 -30.58 36.96
N ASP A 397 16.33 -29.48 36.70
CA ASP A 397 15.96 -28.18 37.24
C ASP A 397 16.75 -27.03 36.59
N SER A 398 16.10 -25.86 36.55
CA SER A 398 16.45 -24.62 35.85
C SER A 398 17.80 -23.99 36.28
N PRO A 399 18.51 -23.28 35.38
CA PRO A 399 19.64 -22.46 35.78
C PRO A 399 19.19 -21.04 36.17
N ARG A 400 19.38 -20.74 37.45
CA ARG A 400 19.41 -19.41 38.05
C ARG A 400 20.69 -18.70 37.58
N SER A 401 20.54 -17.65 36.78
CA SER A 401 21.66 -16.83 36.28
C SER A 401 22.14 -15.86 37.36
N ALA A 402 23.44 -15.88 37.64
CA ALA A 402 24.17 -14.88 38.44
C ALA A 402 25.02 -13.99 37.50
N PRO A 403 25.43 -12.79 37.93
CA PRO A 403 25.71 -11.66 37.03
C PRO A 403 27.17 -11.65 36.58
N THR A 404 27.38 -11.47 35.27
CA THR A 404 28.69 -11.20 34.67
C THR A 404 28.99 -9.71 34.69
N ALA A 405 30.17 -9.39 35.24
CA ALA A 405 30.75 -8.07 35.35
C ALA A 405 31.01 -7.41 33.99
N SER A 406 30.85 -6.08 33.97
CA SER A 406 31.12 -5.19 32.84
C SER A 406 32.62 -5.00 32.60
N PRO A 407 33.12 -5.00 31.35
CA PRO A 407 34.43 -4.45 31.06
C PRO A 407 34.33 -2.96 30.72
N SER A 408 35.29 -2.23 31.28
CA SER A 408 35.59 -0.81 31.13
C SER A 408 35.77 -0.36 29.69
N LYS A 409 35.24 0.83 29.39
CA LYS A 409 35.50 1.62 28.18
C LYS A 409 36.98 2.00 28.12
N SER A 410 37.69 1.54 27.10
CA SER A 410 38.88 2.21 26.57
C SER A 410 38.52 2.90 25.26
N GLU A 411 38.72 4.22 25.26
CA GLU A 411 38.61 5.14 24.15
C GLU A 411 39.75 4.87 23.16
N ILE A 412 39.43 4.43 21.95
CA ILE A 412 40.37 4.42 20.82
C ILE A 412 39.76 5.33 19.75
N ALA A 413 40.28 6.55 19.67
CA ALA A 413 40.07 7.43 18.54
C ALA A 413 40.93 6.94 17.37
N LEU A 414 40.31 6.58 16.25
CA LEU A 414 40.98 6.37 14.96
C LEU A 414 40.60 7.50 14.00
N PRO A 415 41.56 8.04 13.23
CA PRO A 415 41.29 9.07 12.24
C PRO A 415 40.62 8.45 11.01
N LEU A 416 39.50 9.04 10.55
CA LEU A 416 38.96 8.76 9.22
C LEU A 416 39.91 9.37 8.18
N THR A 417 40.66 8.53 7.49
CA THR A 417 41.41 8.89 6.27
C THR A 417 40.98 7.99 5.12
N THR A 418 40.46 8.61 4.06
CA THR A 418 40.58 8.35 2.60
C THR A 418 40.60 6.93 1.99
N ALA A 419 40.92 5.86 2.72
CA ALA A 419 41.09 4.51 2.17
C ALA A 419 39.77 3.78 1.84
N TYR A 420 38.61 4.29 2.27
CA TYR A 420 37.33 3.57 2.11
C TYR A 420 36.69 3.71 0.72
N LEU A 421 37.23 4.56 -0.15
CA LEU A 421 36.71 4.76 -1.51
C LEU A 421 37.36 3.87 -2.56
N GLU A 422 38.54 3.29 -2.30
CA GLU A 422 39.25 2.44 -3.27
C GLU A 422 38.70 1.00 -3.34
N ASP A 423 37.96 0.54 -2.32
CA ASP A 423 37.49 -0.84 -2.20
C ASP A 423 36.01 -1.06 -2.58
N LEU A 424 35.31 -0.04 -3.09
CA LEU A 424 33.92 -0.22 -3.56
C LEU A 424 33.93 -0.91 -4.94
N PRO A 425 33.23 -2.06 -5.09
CA PRO A 425 33.16 -2.73 -6.39
C PRO A 425 32.48 -1.80 -7.42
N MET A 426 33.16 -1.57 -8.54
CA MET A 426 32.76 -0.63 -9.62
C MET A 426 31.34 -0.85 -10.18
N SER A 427 30.72 -2.01 -9.91
CA SER A 427 29.31 -2.29 -10.22
C SER A 427 28.33 -1.37 -9.49
N ASP A 428 28.70 -0.87 -8.31
CA ASP A 428 27.80 -0.11 -7.43
C ASP A 428 27.76 1.40 -7.75
N LEU A 429 28.68 1.87 -8.61
CA LEU A 429 28.74 3.26 -9.07
C LEU A 429 27.92 3.53 -10.34
N ARG A 430 27.13 2.55 -10.79
CA ARG A 430 26.28 2.66 -11.99
C ARG A 430 25.25 3.81 -11.94
N PRO A 431 24.57 4.07 -10.80
CA PRO A 431 23.66 5.21 -10.68
C PRO A 431 24.40 6.56 -10.82
N VAL A 432 25.62 6.65 -10.28
CA VAL A 432 26.46 7.86 -10.31
C VAL A 432 26.94 8.15 -11.74
N ARG A 433 27.38 7.13 -12.50
CA ARG A 433 27.74 7.27 -13.93
C ARG A 433 26.57 7.73 -14.81
N LEU A 434 25.35 7.26 -14.53
CA LEU A 434 24.14 7.69 -15.26
C LEU A 434 23.76 9.15 -14.94
N MET A 435 24.00 9.60 -13.72
CA MET A 435 23.79 10.98 -13.28
C MET A 435 24.78 11.94 -13.97
N ILE A 436 26.06 11.54 -14.02
CA ILE A 436 27.16 12.32 -14.62
C ILE A 436 26.97 12.56 -16.11
N ARG A 437 26.47 11.58 -16.88
CA ARG A 437 26.21 11.77 -18.32
C ARG A 437 25.08 12.76 -18.65
N ARG A 438 24.27 13.17 -17.68
CA ARG A 438 23.04 13.96 -17.91
C ARG A 438 23.08 15.38 -17.37
N VAL A 439 24.10 15.74 -16.59
CA VAL A 439 24.09 16.96 -15.77
C VAL A 439 25.43 17.70 -15.88
N THR A 440 25.40 19.03 -15.89
CA THR A 440 26.60 19.88 -15.95
C THR A 440 27.41 19.82 -14.64
N PRO A 441 28.75 19.95 -14.66
CA PRO A 441 29.62 19.74 -13.49
C PRO A 441 29.25 20.52 -12.22
N THR A 442 28.72 21.73 -12.39
CA THR A 442 28.29 22.60 -11.27
C THR A 442 27.10 22.03 -10.48
N LYS A 443 26.21 21.27 -11.12
CA LYS A 443 25.07 20.62 -10.46
C LYS A 443 25.44 19.34 -9.73
N TRP A 444 26.59 18.74 -10.05
CA TRP A 444 27.06 17.53 -9.36
C TRP A 444 27.42 17.80 -7.90
N TYR A 445 28.03 18.96 -7.61
CA TYR A 445 28.35 19.36 -6.24
C TYR A 445 27.11 19.51 -5.38
N GLU A 446 26.05 20.11 -5.92
CA GLU A 446 24.79 20.32 -5.19
C GLU A 446 24.12 18.98 -4.90
N GLU A 447 24.03 18.07 -5.88
CA GLU A 447 23.39 16.77 -5.70
C GLU A 447 24.20 15.84 -4.80
N LEU A 448 25.53 15.78 -4.94
CA LEU A 448 26.39 14.97 -4.06
C LEU A 448 26.42 15.53 -2.63
N ALA A 449 26.32 16.85 -2.45
CA ALA A 449 26.16 17.46 -1.14
C ALA A 449 24.81 17.09 -0.49
N THR A 450 23.72 17.00 -1.27
CA THR A 450 22.42 16.54 -0.74
C THR A 450 22.44 15.07 -0.31
N LEU A 451 23.34 14.26 -0.85
CA LEU A 451 23.56 12.87 -0.44
C LEU A 451 24.54 12.72 0.75
N GLY A 452 25.02 13.83 1.31
CA GLY A 452 25.85 13.84 2.52
C GLY A 452 27.35 13.68 2.28
N TYR A 453 27.81 13.73 1.03
CA TYR A 453 29.24 13.71 0.71
C TYR A 453 29.86 15.09 0.98
N LYS A 454 30.98 15.12 1.72
CA LYS A 454 31.69 16.37 2.05
C LYS A 454 32.68 16.73 0.94
N GLY A 455 32.92 18.03 0.76
CA GLY A 455 33.59 18.63 -0.41
C GLY A 455 34.86 17.93 -0.88
N ASP A 456 35.76 17.54 0.03
CA ASP A 456 37.03 16.91 -0.34
C ASP A 456 36.85 15.49 -0.93
N ALA A 457 35.84 14.76 -0.45
CA ALA A 457 35.48 13.43 -0.98
C ALA A 457 34.74 13.55 -2.33
N VAL A 458 33.97 14.62 -2.52
CA VAL A 458 33.31 14.93 -3.79
C VAL A 458 34.35 15.29 -4.86
N GLN A 459 35.35 16.09 -4.51
CA GLN A 459 36.45 16.43 -5.43
C GLN A 459 37.23 15.19 -5.86
N GLY A 460 37.63 14.33 -4.92
CA GLY A 460 38.37 13.10 -5.24
C GLY A 460 37.58 12.14 -6.12
N LEU A 461 36.26 12.05 -5.92
CA LEU A 461 35.37 11.25 -6.77
C LEU A 461 35.24 11.84 -8.18
N LEU A 462 35.17 13.17 -8.29
CA LEU A 462 35.09 13.88 -9.56
C LEU A 462 36.38 13.76 -10.36
N ASP A 463 37.54 13.89 -9.72
CA ASP A 463 38.84 13.76 -10.38
C ASP A 463 39.03 12.34 -10.93
N ALA A 464 38.70 11.30 -10.13
CA ALA A 464 38.75 9.90 -10.54
C ALA A 464 37.78 9.58 -11.70
N LEU A 465 36.58 10.16 -11.70
CA LEU A 465 35.58 9.95 -12.76
C LEU A 465 35.89 10.73 -14.03
N THR A 466 36.57 11.86 -13.93
CA THR A 466 37.05 12.65 -15.08
C THR A 466 38.18 11.91 -15.79
N GLU A 467 39.11 11.32 -15.03
CA GLU A 467 40.21 10.49 -15.56
C GLU A 467 39.71 9.22 -16.26
N ASP A 468 38.73 8.50 -15.68
CA ASP A 468 38.18 7.26 -16.22
C ASP A 468 37.24 7.47 -17.43
N LEU A 469 36.60 8.64 -17.54
CA LEU A 469 35.74 9.00 -18.68
C LEU A 469 36.48 9.74 -19.80
N GLY A 470 37.76 10.09 -19.60
CA GLY A 470 38.58 10.80 -20.58
C GLY A 470 38.08 12.22 -20.89
N LEU A 471 37.56 12.93 -19.88
CA LEU A 471 36.98 14.26 -19.99
C LEU A 471 37.94 15.40 -19.62
#